data_AF-A0A1V6RAE7-F1
#
_entry.id   AF-A0A1V6RAE7-F1
#
_cell.length_a   1.000
_cell.length_b   1.000
_cell.length_c   1.000
_cell.angle_alpha   90.00
_cell.angle_beta   90.00
_cell.angle_gamma   90.00
#
_symmetry.space_group_name_H-M   'P 1'
#
loop_
_entity.id
_entity.type
_entity.pdbx_description
1 polymer ?
#
loop_
_entity_poly.entity_id
_entity_poly.type
_entity_poly.pdbx_seq_one_letter_code
_entity_poly.pdbx_strand_id
1 'polypeptide(L)'
;MSPATVGSTYATDRDYFLFVLQSQIAKLRVNPSGRSRVLQGLRELSQLMSQYIEASYSVSDTPFYDSCWTFQPVLDSAIATLSEDSDPFTGDMVAEQLEKAFSWENPTSW
;
A
#
# COMPACT_ATOMS: atom_id res chain seq x y z
N MET A 1 14.63 25.92 -1.22
CA MET A 1 14.22 24.95 -0.18
C MET A 1 15.46 24.19 0.25
N SER A 2 15.73 24.09 1.55
CA SER A 2 16.90 23.39 2.08
C SER A 2 16.72 21.86 1.95
N PRO A 3 17.77 21.11 1.58
CA PRO A 3 17.68 19.66 1.36
C PRO A 3 17.23 18.86 2.60
N ALA A 4 17.44 19.39 3.81
CA ALA A 4 17.00 18.76 5.06
C ALA A 4 15.47 18.69 5.21
N THR A 5 14.72 19.61 4.60
CA THR A 5 13.25 19.68 4.74
C THR A 5 12.54 18.69 3.82
N VAL A 6 13.14 18.36 2.67
CA VAL A 6 12.56 17.42 1.69
C VAL A 6 12.64 15.99 2.22
N GLY A 7 13.75 15.60 2.85
CA GLY A 7 13.92 14.28 3.46
C GLY A 7 12.93 14.00 4.60
N SER A 8 12.61 15.00 5.43
CA SER A 8 11.65 14.84 6.53
C SER A 8 10.20 14.72 6.06
N THR A 9 9.81 15.46 5.03
CA THR A 9 8.47 15.37 4.45
C THR A 9 8.28 14.04 3.74
N TYR A 10 9.26 13.62 2.93
CA TYR A 10 9.23 12.31 2.27
C TYR A 10 9.12 11.15 3.26
N ALA A 11 9.89 11.15 4.35
CA ALA A 11 9.81 10.10 5.37
C ALA A 11 8.41 10.04 6.01
N THR A 12 7.82 11.21 6.31
CA THR A 12 6.45 11.29 6.85
C THR A 12 5.42 10.74 5.86
N ASP A 13 5.54 11.11 4.58
CA ASP A 13 4.63 10.68 3.52
C ASP A 13 4.74 9.17 3.28
N ARG A 14 5.97 8.63 3.28
CA ARG A 14 6.25 7.20 3.20
C ARG A 14 5.63 6.45 4.37
N ASP A 15 5.88 6.87 5.61
CA ASP A 15 5.32 6.24 6.80
C ASP A 15 3.79 6.26 6.79
N TYR A 16 3.19 7.37 6.34
CA TYR A 16 1.75 7.47 6.18
C TYR A 16 1.21 6.48 5.16
N PHE A 17 1.85 6.33 3.99
CA PHE A 17 1.49 5.33 3.00
C PHE A 17 1.48 3.91 3.59
N LEU A 18 2.58 3.53 4.26
CA LEU A 18 2.72 2.20 4.86
C LEU A 18 1.64 1.97 5.93
N PHE A 19 1.39 2.96 6.78
CA PHE A 19 0.36 2.91 7.81
C PHE A 19 -1.04 2.72 7.23
N VAL A 20 -1.41 3.48 6.20
CA VAL A 20 -2.73 3.38 5.58
C VAL A 20 -2.93 1.99 4.96
N LEU A 21 -1.92 1.46 4.29
CA LEU A 21 -1.98 0.12 3.69
C LEU A 21 -2.12 -0.97 4.74
N GLN A 22 -1.27 -0.97 5.78
CA GLN A 22 -1.38 -1.92 6.89
C GLN A 22 -2.75 -1.82 7.59
N SER A 23 -3.29 -0.61 7.75
CA SER A 23 -4.64 -0.40 8.30
C SER A 23 -5.73 -1.03 7.43
N GLN A 24 -5.64 -0.94 6.10
CA GLN A 24 -6.63 -1.57 5.21
C GLN A 24 -6.54 -3.09 5.24
N ILE A 25 -5.32 -3.65 5.24
CA ILE A 25 -5.09 -5.10 5.37
C ILE A 25 -5.69 -5.60 6.69
N ALA A 26 -5.37 -4.94 7.81
CA ALA A 26 -5.89 -5.32 9.12
C ALA A 26 -7.43 -5.27 9.18
N LYS A 27 -8.05 -4.26 8.54
CA LYS A 27 -9.53 -4.18 8.44
C LYS A 27 -10.11 -5.33 7.65
N LEU A 28 -9.50 -5.73 6.53
CA LEU A 28 -9.94 -6.91 5.77
C LEU A 28 -9.83 -8.18 6.62
N ARG A 29 -8.72 -8.37 7.35
CA ARG A 29 -8.53 -9.53 8.22
C ARG A 29 -9.54 -9.62 9.37
N VAL A 30 -9.86 -8.48 10.00
CA VAL A 30 -10.83 -8.43 11.11
C VAL A 30 -12.26 -8.57 10.61
N ASN A 31 -12.58 -7.99 9.46
CA ASN A 31 -13.91 -8.03 8.86
C ASN A 31 -13.83 -8.13 7.34
N PRO A 32 -13.72 -9.36 6.79
CA PRO A 32 -13.66 -9.60 5.34
C PRO A 32 -14.89 -9.10 4.59
N SER A 33 -16.02 -8.92 5.30
CA SER A 33 -17.26 -8.35 4.74
C SER A 33 -17.31 -6.82 4.78
N GLY A 34 -16.36 -6.16 5.45
CA GLY A 34 -16.24 -4.69 5.61
C GLY A 34 -15.64 -3.97 4.40
N ARG A 35 -15.89 -4.48 3.19
CA ARG A 35 -15.15 -4.17 1.95
C ARG A 35 -15.23 -2.71 1.52
N SER A 36 -16.37 -2.05 1.71
CA SER A 36 -16.61 -0.69 1.22
C SER A 36 -15.65 0.34 1.82
N ARG A 37 -15.35 0.24 3.12
CA ARG A 37 -14.41 1.14 3.81
C ARG A 37 -12.96 0.88 3.41
N VAL A 38 -12.61 -0.39 3.21
CA VAL A 38 -11.29 -0.81 2.74
C VAL A 38 -11.08 -0.32 1.30
N LEU A 39 -12.06 -0.53 0.45
CA LEU A 39 -12.02 -0.17 -0.96
C LEU A 39 -11.76 1.34 -1.16
N GLN A 40 -12.37 2.19 -0.33
CA GLN A 40 -12.09 3.62 -0.35
C GLN A 40 -10.61 3.90 -0.03
N GLY A 41 -10.09 3.33 1.06
CA GLY A 41 -8.69 3.53 1.46
C GLY A 41 -7.69 3.00 0.41
N LEU A 42 -7.98 1.87 -0.23
CA LEU A 42 -7.14 1.33 -1.31
C LEU A 42 -7.17 2.23 -2.55
N ARG A 43 -8.31 2.83 -2.90
CA ARG A 43 -8.41 3.80 -4.02
C ARG A 43 -7.63 5.07 -3.74
N GLU A 44 -7.71 5.58 -2.51
CA GLU A 44 -6.90 6.74 -2.07
C GLU A 44 -5.40 6.43 -2.22
N LEU A 45 -4.95 5.24 -1.80
CA LEU A 45 -3.57 4.80 -2.02
C LEU A 45 -3.19 4.69 -3.51
N SER A 46 -4.07 4.14 -4.35
CA SER A 46 -3.81 3.99 -5.79
C SER A 46 -3.66 5.35 -6.48
N GLN A 47 -4.47 6.34 -6.10
CA GLN A 47 -4.37 7.71 -6.62
C GLN A 47 -3.06 8.41 -6.23
N LEU A 48 -2.52 8.10 -5.04
CA LEU A 48 -1.26 8.67 -4.57
C LEU A 48 -0.03 7.88 -5.04
N MET A 49 -0.20 6.66 -5.56
CA MET A 49 0.89 5.75 -5.92
C MET A 49 1.96 6.40 -6.81
N SER A 50 1.53 7.08 -7.89
CA SER A 50 2.46 7.75 -8.81
C SER A 50 3.28 8.83 -8.12
N GLN A 51 2.70 9.56 -7.17
CA GLN A 51 3.41 10.59 -6.40
C GLN A 51 4.46 9.96 -5.49
N TYR A 52 4.17 8.81 -4.87
CA TYR A 52 5.13 8.07 -4.05
C TYR A 52 6.28 7.48 -4.87
N ILE A 53 6.00 6.98 -6.08
CA ILE A 53 7.02 6.49 -7.02
C ILE A 53 7.94 7.65 -7.44
N GLU A 54 7.38 8.81 -7.83
CA GLU A 54 8.17 9.98 -8.21
C GLU A 54 9.00 10.54 -7.05
N ALA A 55 8.41 10.60 -5.84
CA ALA A 55 9.09 11.11 -4.65
C ALA A 55 10.24 10.19 -4.23
N SER A 56 10.03 8.87 -4.20
CA SER A 56 11.05 7.87 -3.86
C SER A 56 12.20 7.86 -4.87
N TYR A 57 11.90 7.98 -6.16
CA TYR A 57 12.91 8.17 -7.21
C TYR A 57 13.74 9.44 -6.96
N SER A 58 13.08 10.56 -6.66
CA SER A 58 13.73 11.87 -6.46
C SER A 58 14.69 11.90 -5.28
N VAL A 59 14.41 11.13 -4.22
CA VAL A 59 15.26 11.02 -3.02
C VAL A 59 16.16 9.78 -3.05
N SER A 60 16.17 9.01 -4.13
CA SER A 60 16.97 7.79 -4.31
C SER A 60 16.66 6.69 -3.28
N ASP A 61 15.42 6.60 -2.80
CA ASP A 61 14.92 5.46 -2.02
C ASP A 61 14.51 4.34 -2.99
N THR A 62 15.52 3.74 -3.63
CA THR A 62 15.35 2.65 -4.60
C THR A 62 14.53 1.48 -4.03
N PRO A 63 14.70 1.06 -2.76
CA PRO A 63 13.80 0.09 -2.18
C PRO A 63 12.35 0.57 -2.29
N PHE A 64 11.96 1.67 -1.66
CA PHE A 64 10.54 2.03 -1.64
C PHE A 64 9.96 2.25 -3.06
N TYR A 65 10.77 2.77 -3.98
CA TYR A 65 10.43 2.89 -5.40
C TYR A 65 10.06 1.54 -6.03
N ASP A 66 10.92 0.52 -5.89
CA ASP A 66 10.69 -0.81 -6.46
C ASP A 66 9.47 -1.50 -5.81
N SER A 67 9.18 -1.22 -4.54
CA SER A 67 7.95 -1.70 -3.88
C SER A 67 6.74 -1.11 -4.54
N CYS A 68 6.67 0.22 -4.63
CA CYS A 68 5.51 0.90 -5.16
C CYS A 68 5.26 0.45 -6.61
N TRP A 69 6.32 0.31 -7.40
CA TRP A 69 6.22 -0.20 -8.77
C TRP A 69 5.67 -1.63 -8.85
N THR A 70 6.19 -2.53 -8.01
CA THR A 70 5.75 -3.95 -7.99
C THR A 70 4.35 -4.11 -7.39
N PHE A 71 4.01 -3.27 -6.42
CA PHE A 71 2.77 -3.32 -5.65
C PHE A 71 1.59 -2.71 -6.42
N GLN A 72 1.83 -1.70 -7.26
CA GLN A 72 0.78 -1.01 -8.04
C GLN A 72 -0.20 -1.97 -8.76
N PRO A 73 0.25 -2.96 -9.58
CA PRO A 73 -0.68 -3.88 -10.23
C PRO A 73 -1.47 -4.75 -9.25
N VAL A 74 -0.88 -5.10 -8.09
CA VAL A 74 -1.58 -5.87 -7.05
C VAL A 74 -2.65 -5.02 -6.38
N LEU A 75 -2.35 -3.75 -6.11
CA LEU A 75 -3.32 -2.80 -5.56
C LEU A 75 -4.51 -2.60 -6.50
N ASP A 76 -4.27 -2.42 -7.79
CA ASP A 76 -5.33 -2.24 -8.78
C ASP A 76 -6.19 -3.51 -8.91
N SER A 77 -5.57 -4.68 -8.91
CA SER A 77 -6.27 -5.98 -8.89
C SER A 77 -7.14 -6.15 -7.63
N ALA A 78 -6.62 -5.77 -6.46
CA ALA A 78 -7.35 -5.81 -5.20
C ALA A 78 -8.59 -4.89 -5.22
N ILE A 79 -8.44 -3.67 -5.76
CA ILE A 79 -9.55 -2.71 -5.91
C ILE A 79 -10.62 -3.28 -6.84
N ALA A 80 -10.25 -3.83 -7.99
CA ALA A 80 -11.19 -4.43 -8.94
C ALA A 80 -11.94 -5.59 -8.29
N THR A 81 -11.21 -6.52 -7.68
CA THR A 81 -11.75 -7.72 -7.02
C THR A 81 -12.75 -7.35 -5.91
N LEU A 82 -12.40 -6.42 -5.03
CA LEU A 82 -13.29 -5.96 -3.96
C LEU A 82 -14.50 -5.14 -4.45
N SER A 83 -14.42 -4.56 -5.66
CA SER A 83 -15.51 -3.78 -6.25
C SER A 83 -16.60 -4.66 -6.89
N GLU A 84 -16.20 -5.81 -7.44
CA GLU A 84 -17.09 -6.69 -8.19
C GLU A 84 -17.66 -7.83 -7.35
N ASP A 85 -16.91 -8.30 -6.35
CA ASP A 85 -17.23 -9.54 -5.67
C ASP A 85 -18.09 -9.36 -4.40
N SER A 86 -19.15 -10.17 -4.33
CA SER A 86 -20.04 -10.27 -3.19
C SER A 86 -19.65 -11.37 -2.18
N ASP A 87 -18.66 -12.19 -2.50
CA ASP A 87 -18.21 -13.33 -1.69
C ASP A 87 -17.51 -12.86 -0.39
N PRO A 88 -17.93 -13.35 0.79
CA PRO A 88 -17.24 -13.10 2.05
C PRO A 88 -15.77 -13.57 2.09
N PHE A 89 -15.36 -14.59 1.33
CA PHE A 89 -13.98 -15.10 1.31
C PHE A 89 -13.01 -14.20 0.54
N THR A 90 -13.53 -13.38 -0.37
CA THR A 90 -12.73 -12.50 -1.22
C THR A 90 -11.95 -11.45 -0.43
N GLY A 91 -12.49 -11.00 0.72
CA GLY A 91 -11.78 -10.08 1.60
C GLY A 91 -10.49 -10.68 2.17
N ASP A 92 -10.52 -11.95 2.58
CA ASP A 92 -9.35 -12.65 3.10
C ASP A 92 -8.30 -12.94 2.03
N MET A 93 -8.75 -13.36 0.84
CA MET A 93 -7.86 -13.56 -0.30
C MET A 93 -7.14 -12.26 -0.69
N VAL A 94 -7.88 -11.15 -0.76
CA VAL A 94 -7.29 -9.85 -1.09
C VAL A 94 -6.32 -9.39 0.00
N ALA A 95 -6.65 -9.59 1.28
CA ALA A 95 -5.72 -9.31 2.37
C ALA A 95 -4.41 -10.10 2.22
N GLU A 96 -4.49 -11.39 1.91
CA GLU A 96 -3.31 -12.24 1.70
C GLU A 96 -2.47 -11.78 0.49
N GLN A 97 -3.11 -11.40 -0.62
CA GLN A 97 -2.40 -10.87 -1.79
C GLN A 97 -1.67 -9.57 -1.46
N LEU A 98 -2.34 -8.65 -0.77
CA LEU A 98 -1.75 -7.38 -0.34
C LEU A 98 -0.57 -7.60 0.61
N GLU A 99 -0.70 -8.50 1.60
CA GLU A 99 0.38 -8.86 2.54
C GLU A 99 1.60 -9.47 1.83
N LYS A 100 1.37 -10.35 0.86
CA LYS A 100 2.46 -10.98 0.08
C LYS A 100 3.19 -9.96 -0.79
N ALA A 101 2.44 -9.09 -1.46
CA ALA A 101 3.01 -8.04 -2.30
C ALA A 101 3.71 -6.95 -1.48
N PHE A 102 3.29 -6.78 -0.22
CA PHE A 102 3.79 -5.77 0.71
C PHE A 102 4.74 -6.34 1.78
N SER A 103 5.27 -7.56 1.61
CA SER A 103 6.30 -8.11 2.49
C SER A 103 7.64 -7.42 2.28
N TRP A 104 7.77 -6.24 2.88
CA TRP A 104 8.97 -5.43 2.92
C TRP A 104 9.44 -5.39 4.37
N GLU A 105 10.64 -5.93 4.60
CA GLU A 105 11.24 -6.31 5.90
C GLU A 105 10.85 -7.69 6.43
N ASN A 106 11.50 -8.71 5.89
CA ASN A 106 11.95 -9.81 6.74
C ASN A 106 13.33 -9.40 7.30
N PRO A 107 13.45 -8.90 8.55
CA PRO A 107 14.74 -8.79 9.20
C PRO A 107 15.18 -10.18 9.66
N THR A 108 15.53 -11.06 8.71
CA THR A 108 16.35 -12.24 9.00
C THR A 108 17.59 -12.17 8.14
N SER A 109 18.50 -11.27 8.50
CA SER A 109 19.96 -11.37 8.40
C SER A 109 20.54 -9.97 8.62
N TRP A 110 20.82 -9.61 9.88
CA TRP A 110 22.12 -9.18 10.43
C TRP A 110 21.95 -9.09 11.95
#